data_AF-A0A660W4I1-F1
#
_entry.id   AF-A0A660W4I1-F1
#
_cell.length_a   1.000
_cell.length_b   1.000
_cell.length_c   1.000
_cell.angle_alpha   90.00
_cell.angle_beta   90.00
_cell.angle_gamma   90.00
#
_symmetry.space_group_name_H-M   'P 1'
#
loop_
_entity.id
_entity.type
_entity.pdbx_description
1 polymer ?
#
loop_
_entity_poly.entity_id
_entity_poly.type
_entity_poly.pdbx_seq_one_letter_code
_entity_poly.pdbx_strand_id
1 'polypeptide(L)'
;MAQLRQLKDGLELLALGKIEIPQDIGGNLPGRLDFLAQNIPRVLKASQFKGRRCILSLPAEHTFVRHVKVPKLDPQATTLAVRRATQSELPYPINEAVVRHIVAGDVHCEGGTRQEVIAVAVPLATMDAYLEMTNRVGLEVVGVNVEPLTLVQCFSSLFDWGADPAKAV
;
A
#
# COMPACT_ATOMS: atom_id res chain seq x y z
N MET A 1 13.53 0.17 -6.43
CA MET A 1 12.67 0.05 -7.62
C MET A 1 12.97 -1.27 -8.31
N ALA A 2 11.95 -2.01 -8.73
CA ALA A 2 12.11 -3.24 -9.48
C ALA A 2 11.05 -3.30 -10.59
N GLN A 3 11.39 -3.94 -11.71
CA GLN A 3 10.46 -4.24 -12.79
C GLN A 3 10.39 -5.75 -12.96
N LEU A 4 9.18 -6.29 -12.87
CA LEU A 4 8.91 -7.71 -12.96
C LEU A 4 8.07 -8.02 -14.20
N ARG A 5 8.26 -9.21 -14.76
CA ARG A 5 7.38 -9.81 -15.76
C ARG A 5 6.69 -11.04 -15.14
N GLN A 6 5.37 -11.05 -15.18
CA GLN A 6 4.59 -12.22 -14.80
C GLN A 6 4.72 -13.28 -15.89
N LEU A 7 5.15 -14.47 -15.51
CA LEU A 7 5.11 -15.69 -16.31
C LEU A 7 3.96 -16.58 -15.84
N LYS A 8 3.70 -17.68 -16.55
CA LYS A 8 2.64 -18.65 -16.17
C LYS A 8 2.85 -19.16 -14.74
N ASP A 9 4.08 -19.54 -14.40
CA ASP A 9 4.42 -20.20 -13.13
C ASP A 9 5.50 -19.44 -12.35
N GLY A 10 5.52 -18.11 -12.45
CA GLY A 10 6.46 -17.32 -11.65
C GLY A 10 6.65 -15.87 -12.08
N LEU A 11 7.68 -15.26 -11.50
CA LEU A 11 8.07 -13.87 -11.74
C LEU A 11 9.51 -13.83 -12.27
N GLU A 12 9.74 -12.98 -13.26
CA GLU A 12 11.06 -12.70 -13.80
C GLU A 12 11.45 -11.26 -13.52
N LEU A 13 12.63 -11.05 -12.95
CA LEU A 13 13.19 -9.72 -12.70
C LEU A 13 13.82 -9.17 -14.00
N LEU A 14 13.24 -8.11 -14.54
CA LEU A 14 13.73 -7.45 -15.77
C LEU A 14 14.73 -6.34 -15.47
N ALA A 15 14.49 -5.57 -14.41
CA ALA A 15 15.35 -4.46 -14.03
C ALA A 15 15.28 -4.19 -12.53
N LEU A 16 16.40 -3.77 -11.96
CA LEU A 16 16.53 -3.37 -10.56
C LEU A 16 17.26 -2.03 -10.49
N GLY A 17 16.83 -1.20 -9.55
CA GLY A 17 17.48 0.07 -9.25
C GLY A 17 17.30 0.42 -7.79
N LYS A 18 18.40 0.80 -7.12
CA LYS A 18 18.43 1.20 -5.72
C LYS A 18 18.99 2.62 -5.62
N ILE A 19 18.41 3.40 -4.72
CA ILE A 19 18.95 4.66 -4.22
C ILE A 19 18.82 4.62 -2.71
N GLU A 20 19.85 5.10 -2.02
CA GLU A 20 19.83 5.25 -0.57
C GLU A 20 19.30 6.64 -0.25
N ILE A 21 18.28 6.71 0.59
CA ILE A 21 17.70 7.97 1.05
C ILE A 21 18.52 8.40 2.28
N PRO A 22 19.13 9.60 2.26
CA PRO A 22 19.82 10.15 3.42
C PRO A 22 18.93 10.19 4.67
N GLN A 23 19.49 9.86 5.84
CA GLN A 23 18.70 9.73 7.07
C GLN A 23 18.14 11.07 7.56
N ASP A 24 18.83 12.17 7.28
CA ASP A 24 18.45 13.55 7.63
C ASP A 24 17.17 14.03 6.92
N ILE A 25 16.83 13.44 5.78
CA ILE A 25 15.58 13.72 5.05
C ILE A 25 14.51 12.65 5.24
N GLY A 26 14.77 11.62 6.06
CA GLY A 26 13.87 10.47 6.24
C GLY A 26 12.45 10.88 6.63
N GLY A 27 12.32 11.73 7.67
CA GLY A 27 11.05 12.25 8.18
C GLY A 27 10.59 13.58 7.59
N ASN A 28 11.34 14.17 6.65
CA ASN A 28 10.99 15.42 5.99
C ASN A 28 10.39 15.11 4.61
N LEU A 29 9.07 15.03 4.51
CA LEU A 29 8.38 14.68 3.27
C LEU A 29 8.79 15.56 2.08
N PRO A 30 8.77 16.91 2.15
CA PRO A 30 9.28 17.76 1.07
C PRO A 30 10.71 17.41 0.64
N GLY A 31 11.65 17.34 1.58
CA GLY A 31 13.05 17.03 1.28
C GLY A 31 13.23 15.65 0.65
N ARG A 32 12.47 14.65 1.13
CA ARG A 32 12.43 13.30 0.56
C ARG A 32 11.90 13.31 -0.87
N LEU A 33 10.80 14.00 -1.14
CA LEU A 33 10.21 14.05 -2.48
C LEU A 33 11.12 14.75 -3.48
N ASP A 34 11.79 15.84 -3.06
CA ASP A 34 12.78 16.51 -3.91
C ASP A 34 14.00 15.62 -4.20
N PHE A 35 14.49 14.90 -3.19
CA PHE A 35 15.55 13.92 -3.38
C PHE A 35 15.15 12.81 -4.36
N LEU A 36 13.94 12.28 -4.22
CA LEU A 36 13.40 11.27 -5.13
C LEU A 36 13.25 11.81 -6.55
N ALA A 37 12.72 13.03 -6.71
CA ALA A 37 12.54 13.68 -8.01
C ALA A 37 13.87 13.85 -8.76
N GLN A 38 14.94 14.17 -8.04
CA GLN A 38 16.28 14.34 -8.61
C GLN A 38 16.95 13.02 -8.99
N ASN A 39 16.69 11.94 -8.24
CA ASN A 39 17.44 10.69 -8.36
C ASN A 39 16.71 9.58 -9.13
N ILE A 40 15.37 9.51 -9.10
CA ILE A 40 14.59 8.52 -9.87
C ILE A 40 14.95 8.55 -11.37
N PRO A 41 15.04 9.71 -12.05
CA PRO A 41 15.42 9.74 -13.46
C PRO A 41 16.81 9.16 -13.73
N ARG A 42 17.75 9.30 -12.79
CA ARG A 42 19.10 8.72 -12.91
C ARG A 42 19.06 7.21 -12.80
N VAL A 43 18.29 6.68 -11.85
CA VAL A 43 18.08 5.23 -11.68
C VAL A 43 17.40 4.63 -12.91
N LEU A 44 16.37 5.29 -13.43
CA LEU A 44 15.66 4.85 -14.64
C LEU A 44 16.56 4.83 -15.88
N LYS A 45 17.53 5.74 -15.98
CA LYS A 45 18.50 5.78 -17.09
C LYS A 45 19.64 4.78 -16.92
N ALA A 46 20.10 4.55 -15.69
CA ALA A 46 21.21 3.66 -15.39
C ALA A 46 20.84 2.17 -15.48
N SER A 47 19.56 1.85 -15.26
CA SER A 47 19.02 0.49 -15.31
C SER A 47 18.16 0.27 -16.56
N GLN A 48 17.93 -1.00 -16.93
CA GLN A 48 17.18 -1.38 -18.14
C GLN A 48 15.64 -1.30 -17.97
N PHE A 49 15.13 -0.30 -17.25
CA PHE A 49 13.69 -0.14 -17.07
C PHE A 49 12.98 0.16 -18.39
N LYS A 50 11.81 -0.44 -18.60
CA LYS A 50 10.98 -0.27 -19.80
C LYS A 50 9.60 0.29 -19.44
N GLY A 51 9.18 1.34 -20.16
CA GLY A 51 7.88 1.98 -19.99
C GLY A 51 7.88 3.05 -18.89
N ARG A 52 6.71 3.67 -18.66
CA ARG A 52 6.51 4.76 -17.69
C ARG A 52 5.48 4.44 -16.60
N ARG A 53 4.71 3.37 -16.76
CA ARG A 53 3.70 2.95 -15.78
C ARG A 53 4.37 2.35 -14.55
N CYS A 54 4.00 2.81 -13.37
CA CYS A 54 4.53 2.33 -12.10
C CYS A 54 3.44 2.14 -11.05
N ILE A 55 3.72 1.27 -10.09
CA ILE A 55 2.96 1.15 -8.84
C ILE A 55 3.81 1.79 -7.75
N LEU A 56 3.22 2.70 -6.99
CA LEU A 56 3.88 3.30 -5.82
C LEU A 56 3.59 2.49 -4.57
N SER A 57 4.57 2.41 -3.68
CA SER A 57 4.36 1.89 -2.32
C SER A 57 4.66 3.02 -1.35
N LEU A 58 3.66 3.44 -0.58
CA LEU A 58 3.81 4.52 0.38
C LEU A 58 4.55 4.02 1.62
N PRO A 59 5.55 4.78 2.13
CA PRO A 59 6.32 4.39 3.30
C PRO A 59 5.45 4.18 4.54
N ALA A 60 5.84 3.21 5.38
CA ALA A 60 5.11 2.88 6.60
C ALA A 60 4.90 4.10 7.54
N GLU A 61 5.89 4.99 7.62
CA GLU A 61 5.85 6.24 8.41
C GLU A 61 4.72 7.20 8.03
N HIS A 62 4.19 7.10 6.81
CA HIS A 62 3.08 7.90 6.31
C HIS A 62 1.74 7.16 6.33
N THR A 63 1.72 5.92 6.81
CA THR A 63 0.55 5.05 6.78
C THR A 63 0.08 4.75 8.20
N PHE A 64 -1.23 4.89 8.41
CA PHE A 64 -1.89 4.46 9.63
C PHE A 64 -2.55 3.11 9.38
N VAL A 65 -2.19 2.09 10.15
CA VAL A 65 -2.71 0.73 10.02
C VAL A 65 -3.35 0.30 11.33
N ARG A 66 -4.61 -0.13 11.28
CA ARG A 66 -5.35 -0.52 12.47
C ARG A 66 -6.31 -1.66 12.23
N HIS A 67 -6.35 -2.58 13.18
CA HIS A 67 -7.36 -3.62 13.22
C HIS A 67 -8.64 -3.07 13.85
N VAL A 68 -9.77 -3.25 13.16
CA VAL A 68 -11.09 -2.84 13.63
C VAL A 68 -12.09 -3.99 13.44
N LYS A 69 -13.09 -4.04 14.32
CA LYS A 69 -14.22 -4.98 14.22
C LYS A 69 -15.47 -4.23 13.82
N VAL A 70 -16.07 -4.63 12.70
CA VAL A 70 -17.32 -4.05 12.19
C VAL A 70 -18.41 -5.12 12.07
N PRO A 71 -19.70 -4.77 12.08
CA PRO A 71 -20.75 -5.72 11.72
C PRO A 71 -20.52 -6.27 10.30
N LYS A 72 -20.96 -7.50 10.03
CA LYS A 72 -20.96 -8.05 8.67
C LYS A 72 -22.03 -7.38 7.82
N LEU A 73 -21.61 -6.60 6.84
CA LEU A 73 -22.46 -5.76 6.00
C LEU A 73 -22.11 -5.97 4.51
N ASP A 74 -22.90 -5.41 3.61
CA ASP A 74 -22.52 -5.33 2.20
C ASP A 74 -21.26 -4.47 2.00
N PRO A 75 -20.53 -4.59 0.88
CA PRO A 75 -19.24 -3.92 0.68
C PRO A 75 -19.27 -2.39 0.87
N GLN A 76 -20.35 -1.72 0.47
CA GLN A 76 -20.46 -0.26 0.61
C GLN A 76 -20.68 0.12 2.07
N ALA A 77 -21.59 -0.58 2.75
CA ALA A 77 -21.86 -0.37 4.16
C ALA A 77 -20.64 -0.73 5.05
N THR A 78 -19.89 -1.78 4.73
CA THR A 78 -18.62 -2.13 5.39
C THR A 78 -17.60 -1.00 5.26
N THR A 79 -17.46 -0.42 4.07
CA THR A 79 -16.55 0.73 3.86
C THR A 79 -16.90 1.91 4.76
N LEU A 80 -18.19 2.24 4.90
CA LEU A 80 -18.66 3.31 5.79
C LEU A 80 -18.44 2.97 7.27
N ALA A 81 -18.73 1.73 7.67
CA ALA A 81 -18.53 1.26 9.04
C ALA A 81 -17.04 1.32 9.44
N VAL A 82 -16.14 0.89 8.56
CA VAL A 82 -14.69 0.98 8.78
C VAL A 82 -14.27 2.44 8.93
N ARG A 83 -14.68 3.34 8.01
CA ARG A 83 -14.34 4.76 8.12
C ARG A 83 -14.77 5.38 9.46
N ARG A 84 -15.98 5.04 9.94
CA ARG A 84 -16.48 5.51 11.24
C ARG A 84 -15.67 4.95 12.40
N ALA A 85 -15.36 3.64 12.38
CA ALA A 85 -14.58 3.00 13.42
C ALA A 85 -13.15 3.56 13.50
N THR A 86 -12.54 3.90 12.36
CA THR A 86 -11.17 4.43 12.31
C THR A 86 -11.09 5.90 12.71
N GLN A 87 -12.17 6.69 12.56
CA GLN A 87 -12.16 8.14 12.77
C GLN A 87 -11.64 8.57 14.14
N SER A 88 -11.97 7.85 15.22
CA SER A 88 -11.57 8.22 16.59
C SER A 88 -10.09 8.01 16.89
N GLU A 89 -9.40 7.20 16.10
CA GLU A 89 -7.99 6.87 16.30
C GLU A 89 -7.05 7.60 15.32
N LEU A 90 -7.59 8.23 14.27
CA LEU A 90 -6.75 8.96 13.32
C LEU A 90 -6.16 10.21 13.98
N PRO A 91 -4.86 10.48 13.76
CA PRO A 91 -4.23 11.71 14.25
C PRO A 91 -4.58 12.94 13.39
N TYR A 92 -5.46 12.79 12.41
CA TYR A 92 -5.88 13.82 11.47
C TYR A 92 -7.35 13.62 11.05
N PRO A 93 -8.01 14.64 10.48
CA PRO A 93 -9.41 14.55 10.08
C PRO A 93 -9.68 13.44 9.04
N ILE A 94 -10.74 12.65 9.25
CA ILE A 94 -11.13 11.53 8.36
C ILE A 94 -11.50 11.97 6.93
N ASN A 95 -11.88 13.23 6.75
CA ASN A 95 -12.16 13.87 5.45
C ASN A 95 -10.88 14.25 4.69
N GLU A 96 -9.75 14.38 5.40
CA GLU A 96 -8.42 14.62 4.83
C GLU A 96 -7.63 13.32 4.66
N ALA A 97 -8.30 12.17 4.74
CA ALA A 97 -7.69 10.85 4.71
C ALA A 97 -8.23 10.00 3.56
N VAL A 98 -7.32 9.32 2.85
CA VAL A 98 -7.66 8.19 2.00
C VAL A 98 -7.72 6.95 2.88
N VAL A 99 -8.91 6.37 3.04
CA VAL A 99 -9.11 5.14 3.82
C VAL A 99 -9.46 3.97 2.91
N ARG A 100 -8.76 2.87 3.10
CA ARG A 100 -8.99 1.57 2.48
C ARG A 100 -8.95 0.47 3.54
N HIS A 101 -9.40 -0.72 3.18
CA HIS A 101 -9.47 -1.80 4.14
C HIS A 101 -9.31 -3.17 3.47
N ILE A 102 -8.91 -4.15 4.28
CA ILE A 102 -8.81 -5.57 3.91
C ILE A 102 -9.62 -6.36 4.92
N VAL A 103 -10.57 -7.17 4.45
CA VAL A 103 -11.32 -8.09 5.31
C VAL A 103 -10.40 -9.25 5.67
N ALA A 104 -10.13 -9.43 6.96
CA ALA A 104 -9.28 -10.50 7.48
C ALA A 104 -10.08 -11.79 7.72
N GLY A 105 -11.37 -11.67 8.07
CA GLY A 105 -12.26 -12.82 8.25
C GLY A 105 -13.51 -12.48 9.05
N ASP A 106 -14.39 -13.47 9.19
CA ASP A 106 -15.59 -13.37 10.00
C ASP A 106 -15.34 -13.94 11.41
N VAL A 107 -15.90 -13.29 12.43
CA VAL A 107 -15.82 -13.72 13.82
C VAL A 107 -17.23 -13.78 14.40
N HIS A 108 -17.55 -14.89 15.05
CA HIS A 108 -18.83 -15.08 15.74
C HIS A 108 -18.69 -14.56 17.18
N CYS A 109 -19.56 -13.62 17.55
CA CYS A 109 -19.64 -13.09 18.91
C CYS A 109 -21.07 -13.23 19.43
N GLU A 110 -21.24 -13.19 20.75
CA GLU A 110 -22.57 -13.09 21.35
C GLU A 110 -23.20 -11.75 20.93
N GLY A 111 -24.17 -11.80 20.01
CA GLY A 111 -24.76 -10.63 19.34
C GLY A 111 -24.65 -10.62 17.81
N GLY A 112 -24.06 -11.64 17.19
CA GLY A 112 -24.08 -11.86 15.74
C GLY A 112 -22.68 -11.98 15.10
N THR A 113 -22.65 -12.16 13.78
CA THR A 113 -21.41 -12.25 13.01
C THR A 113 -20.80 -10.87 12.79
N ARG A 114 -19.57 -10.68 13.24
CA ARG A 114 -18.74 -9.50 12.96
C ARG A 114 -17.66 -9.85 11.93
N GLN A 115 -17.03 -8.84 11.37
CA GLN A 115 -15.86 -8.98 10.50
C GLN A 115 -14.67 -8.30 11.13
N GLU A 116 -13.53 -9.00 11.13
CA GLU A 116 -12.23 -8.42 11.41
C GLU A 116 -11.69 -7.80 10.14
N VAL A 117 -11.27 -6.55 10.26
CA VAL A 117 -10.86 -5.73 9.13
C VAL A 117 -9.57 -4.99 9.50
N ILE A 118 -8.61 -4.98 8.57
CA ILE A 118 -7.42 -4.15 8.64
C ILE A 118 -7.71 -2.86 7.88
N ALA A 119 -7.92 -1.77 8.62
CA ALA A 119 -8.03 -0.43 8.07
C ALA A 119 -6.65 0.15 7.79
N VAL A 120 -6.52 0.80 6.64
CA VAL A 120 -5.31 1.51 6.22
C VAL A 120 -5.72 2.93 5.84
N ALA A 121 -5.06 3.93 6.42
CA ALA A 121 -5.31 5.33 6.15
C ALA A 121 -4.01 6.08 5.85
N VAL A 122 -4.10 7.05 4.94
CA VAL A 122 -3.00 7.94 4.55
C VAL A 122 -3.56 9.35 4.40
N PRO A 123 -2.87 10.40 4.89
CA PRO A 123 -3.27 11.78 4.61
C PRO A 123 -3.35 12.04 3.10
N LEU A 124 -4.43 12.68 2.64
CA LEU A 124 -4.64 13.00 1.23
C LEU A 124 -3.50 13.87 0.69
N ALA A 125 -3.06 14.87 1.45
CA ALA A 125 -1.93 15.72 1.08
C ALA A 125 -0.64 14.92 0.86
N THR A 126 -0.38 13.89 1.65
CA THR A 126 0.79 13.01 1.48
C THR A 126 0.65 12.17 0.21
N MET A 127 -0.52 11.59 -0.04
CA MET A 127 -0.80 10.84 -1.27
C MET A 127 -0.57 11.72 -2.51
N ASP A 128 -1.17 12.91 -2.52
CA ASP A 128 -1.08 13.85 -3.62
C ASP A 128 0.37 14.29 -3.87
N ALA A 129 1.14 14.53 -2.82
CA ALA A 129 2.55 14.90 -2.95
C ALA A 129 3.41 13.80 -3.61
N TYR A 130 3.16 12.52 -3.31
CA TYR A 130 3.82 11.41 -4.01
C TYR A 130 3.37 11.28 -5.46
N LEU A 131 2.08 11.46 -5.75
CA LEU A 131 1.55 11.44 -7.11
C LEU A 131 2.15 12.57 -7.95
N GLU A 132 2.21 13.78 -7.40
CA GLU A 132 2.80 14.95 -8.06
C GLU A 132 4.29 14.76 -8.34
N MET A 133 5.06 14.30 -7.35
CA MET A 133 6.49 14.00 -7.53
C MET A 133 6.70 12.96 -8.64
N THR A 134 5.87 11.91 -8.66
CA THR A 134 5.97 10.85 -9.66
C THR A 134 5.62 11.34 -11.06
N ASN A 135 4.61 12.21 -11.18
CA ASN A 135 4.26 12.86 -12.43
C ASN A 135 5.39 13.81 -12.91
N ARG A 136 6.02 14.57 -12.00
CA ARG A 136 7.17 15.45 -12.30
C ARG A 136 8.36 14.71 -12.91
N VAL A 137 8.57 13.44 -12.54
CA VAL A 137 9.64 12.60 -13.13
C VAL A 137 9.22 11.83 -14.39
N GLY A 138 7.99 12.07 -14.88
CA GLY A 138 7.45 11.47 -16.11
C GLY A 138 7.05 10.02 -15.96
N LEU A 139 6.68 9.59 -14.74
CA LEU A 139 6.10 8.27 -14.48
C LEU A 139 4.58 8.38 -14.34
N GLU A 140 3.86 7.34 -14.76
CA GLU A 140 2.41 7.23 -14.72
C GLU A 140 2.02 6.24 -13.61
N VAL A 141 1.36 6.74 -12.57
CA VAL A 141 0.94 5.89 -11.44
C VAL A 141 -0.33 5.12 -11.82
N VAL A 142 -0.21 3.80 -11.96
CA VAL A 142 -1.36 2.92 -12.26
C VAL A 142 -1.93 2.25 -11.02
N GLY A 143 -1.25 2.37 -9.89
CA GLY A 143 -1.68 1.81 -8.62
C GLY A 143 -0.84 2.35 -7.46
N VAL A 144 -1.46 2.37 -6.28
CA VAL A 144 -0.79 2.73 -5.04
C VAL A 144 -1.04 1.65 -4.02
N ASN A 145 0.03 1.22 -3.36
CA ASN A 145 0.03 0.28 -2.26
C ASN A 145 0.66 0.94 -1.03
N VAL A 146 0.62 0.26 0.11
CA VAL A 146 1.38 0.63 1.30
C VAL A 146 2.49 -0.38 1.53
N GLU A 147 3.61 0.09 2.05
CA GLU A 147 4.79 -0.73 2.34
C GLU A 147 4.47 -2.02 3.10
N PRO A 148 3.74 -2.01 4.24
CA PRO A 148 3.47 -3.23 5.00
C PRO A 148 2.70 -4.28 4.20
N LEU A 149 1.71 -3.85 3.40
CA LEU A 149 0.93 -4.78 2.56
C LEU A 149 1.76 -5.31 1.40
N THR A 150 2.60 -4.46 0.80
CA THR A 150 3.52 -4.85 -0.27
C THR A 150 4.48 -5.93 0.22
N LEU A 151 5.03 -5.77 1.43
CA LEU A 151 5.89 -6.77 2.06
C LEU A 151 5.17 -8.11 2.23
N VAL A 152 3.96 -8.11 2.78
CA VAL A 152 3.17 -9.35 2.93
C VAL A 152 2.94 -10.03 1.58
N GLN A 153 2.57 -9.27 0.54
CA GLN A 153 2.35 -9.79 -0.81
C GLN A 153 3.62 -10.34 -1.46
N CYS A 154 4.78 -9.72 -1.23
CA CYS A 154 6.06 -10.21 -1.74
C CYS A 154 6.42 -11.58 -1.15
N PHE A 155 6.05 -11.84 0.11
CA PHE A 155 6.33 -13.10 0.77
C PHE A 155 5.20 -14.13 0.65
N SER A 156 3.96 -13.73 0.34
CA SER A 156 2.86 -14.69 0.16
C SER A 156 3.07 -15.63 -1.03
N SER A 157 3.85 -15.24 -2.04
CA SER A 157 4.23 -16.14 -3.13
C SER A 157 5.38 -17.09 -2.77
N LEU A 158 6.15 -16.79 -1.72
CA LEU A 158 7.25 -17.63 -1.23
C LEU A 158 6.75 -18.67 -0.24
N PHE A 159 5.72 -18.32 0.52
CA PHE A 159 5.06 -19.21 1.43
C PHE A 159 3.69 -19.52 0.88
N ASP A 160 3.59 -20.66 0.19
CA ASP A 160 2.32 -21.26 -0.18
C ASP A 160 1.66 -21.74 1.13
N TRP A 161 1.03 -20.81 1.87
CA TRP A 161 0.23 -21.12 3.05
C TRP A 161 -1.06 -21.79 2.57
N GLY A 162 -0.93 -23.03 2.09
CA GLY A 162 -2.03 -23.91 1.71
C GLY A 162 -3.00 -23.27 0.72
N ALA A 163 -2.73 -23.45 -0.57
CA ALA A 163 -3.83 -23.72 -1.48
C ALA A 163 -4.63 -24.90 -0.90
N ASP A 164 -5.73 -24.57 -0.20
CA ASP A 164 -7.02 -25.28 -0.12
C ASP A 164 -7.60 -25.42 1.31
N PRO A 165 -8.50 -24.51 1.76
CA PRO A 165 -9.35 -24.76 2.93
C PRO A 165 -10.43 -25.83 2.68
N ALA A 166 -10.61 -26.34 1.45
CA ALA A 166 -11.60 -27.40 1.15
C ALA A 166 -11.11 -28.83 1.45
N LYS A 167 -9.97 -29.00 2.11
CA LYS A 167 -9.50 -30.29 2.67
C LYS A 167 -9.51 -30.37 4.19
N ALA A 168 -10.16 -29.42 4.86
CA ALA A 168 -10.42 -29.50 6.30
C ALA A 168 -11.93 -29.42 6.56
N VAL A 169 -12.63 -30.53 6.27
CA VAL A 169 -13.79 -31.15 6.94
C VAL A 169 -14.34 -32.24 6.03
#